data_AF-A0A971M2F1-F1
#
_entry.id   AF-A0A971M2F1-F1
#
_cell.length_a   1.000
_cell.length_b   1.000
_cell.length_c   1.000
_cell.angle_alpha   90.00
_cell.angle_beta   90.00
_cell.angle_gamma   90.00
#
_symmetry.space_group_name_H-M   'P 1'
#
loop_
_entity.id
_entity.type
_entity.pdbx_description
1 polymer ?
#
loop_
_entity_poly.entity_id
_entity_poly.type
_entity_poly.pdbx_seq_one_letter_code
_entity_poly.pdbx_strand_id
1 'polypeptide(L)'
;MFFTISGSRRSYYILPLIPALALITGKVLVDWMDGKTTVNMRIMSVSSWITSLVVALAGICLAYVYSTMEIYRDGSQLVMASVAMIGGAGCLFFFTRKKPWAGLVLLFVVVFVFEVWGFTRGMELAEKKRTLPAFAQEVTKRLSGVEDSKIFLYQQGTASLLFYLNRRSTIESVDTIEDIERLVHKSTDGYLIIDLNEARTPELNRRLYQMRTICIQNTDAREGKERFALLKFH
;
A
#
# COMPACT_ATOMS: atom_id res chain seq x y z
N MET A 1 -15.13 -2.08 -19.70
CA MET A 1 -15.73 -0.97 -20.49
C MET A 1 -16.34 0.09 -19.58
N PHE A 2 -17.43 -0.18 -18.86
CA PHE A 2 -18.08 0.82 -17.98
C PHE A 2 -17.12 1.50 -17.00
N PHE A 3 -16.40 0.73 -16.17
CA PHE A 3 -15.45 1.28 -15.20
C PHE A 3 -14.19 1.91 -15.81
N THR A 4 -13.85 1.58 -17.06
CA THR A 4 -12.70 2.15 -17.77
C THR A 4 -13.01 3.55 -18.31
N ILE A 5 -14.28 3.80 -18.67
CA ILE A 5 -14.76 5.07 -19.22
C ILE A 5 -15.15 6.06 -18.09
N SER A 6 -15.46 5.55 -16.90
CA SER A 6 -15.60 6.35 -15.68
C SER A 6 -14.36 7.23 -15.43
N GLY A 7 -14.54 8.55 -15.35
CA GLY A 7 -13.46 9.52 -15.13
C GLY A 7 -12.72 9.36 -13.81
N SER A 8 -13.31 8.67 -12.82
CA SER A 8 -12.62 8.19 -11.63
C SER A 8 -12.33 6.70 -11.78
N ARG A 9 -11.06 6.30 -11.65
CA ARG A 9 -10.65 4.90 -11.72
C ARG A 9 -10.05 4.51 -10.37
N ARG A 10 -10.81 3.74 -9.59
CA ARG A 10 -10.28 3.10 -8.38
C ARG A 10 -10.16 1.60 -8.62
N SER A 11 -9.05 1.01 -8.17
CA SER A 11 -8.70 -0.38 -8.46
C SER A 11 -9.78 -1.37 -8.03
N TYR A 12 -10.53 -1.05 -6.98
CA TYR A 12 -11.60 -1.89 -6.44
C TYR A 12 -12.91 -1.87 -7.25
N TYR A 13 -13.04 -1.02 -8.27
CA TYR A 13 -14.23 -1.00 -9.13
C TYR A 13 -14.39 -2.29 -9.95
N ILE A 14 -13.33 -3.08 -10.13
CA ILE A 14 -13.41 -4.37 -10.82
C ILE A 14 -13.82 -5.53 -9.91
N LEU A 15 -13.89 -5.34 -8.59
CA LEU A 15 -14.22 -6.41 -7.63
C LEU A 15 -15.54 -7.14 -7.96
N PRO A 16 -16.62 -6.46 -8.40
CA PRO A 16 -17.85 -7.15 -8.77
C PRO A 16 -17.70 -8.14 -9.93
N LEU A 17 -16.65 -8.04 -10.75
CA LEU A 17 -16.39 -8.96 -11.86
C LEU A 17 -15.74 -10.27 -11.40
N ILE A 18 -15.13 -10.31 -10.20
CA ILE A 18 -14.36 -11.45 -9.72
C ILE A 18 -15.20 -12.74 -9.66
N PRO A 19 -16.43 -12.76 -9.11
CA PRO A 19 -17.23 -13.99 -9.04
C PRO A 19 -17.54 -14.59 -10.42
N ALA A 20 -17.92 -13.73 -11.39
CA ALA A 20 -18.20 -14.17 -12.75
C ALA A 20 -16.94 -14.74 -13.44
N LEU A 21 -15.80 -14.07 -13.26
CA LEU A 21 -14.51 -14.57 -13.79
C LEU A 21 -14.09 -15.89 -13.13
N ALA A 22 -14.34 -16.06 -11.83
CA ALA A 22 -14.03 -17.30 -11.13
C ALA A 22 -14.85 -18.49 -11.66
N LEU A 23 -16.14 -18.30 -11.95
CA LEU A 23 -16.99 -19.34 -12.54
C LEU A 23 -16.52 -19.74 -13.94
N ILE A 24 -16.22 -18.74 -14.79
CA ILE A 24 -15.70 -18.99 -16.15
C ILE A 24 -14.36 -19.73 -16.07
N THR A 25 -13.45 -19.27 -15.21
CA THR A 25 -12.13 -19.90 -15.02
C THR A 25 -12.28 -21.34 -14.54
N GLY A 26 -13.14 -21.59 -13.55
CA GLY A 26 -13.42 -22.94 -13.06
C GLY A 26 -13.94 -23.87 -14.15
N LYS A 27 -14.88 -23.40 -14.98
CA LYS A 27 -15.41 -24.18 -16.11
C LYS A 27 -14.32 -24.53 -17.13
N VAL A 28 -13.48 -23.54 -17.50
CA VAL A 28 -12.37 -23.75 -18.45
C VAL A 28 -11.34 -24.71 -17.89
N LEU A 29 -11.01 -24.62 -16.60
CA LEU A 29 -10.07 -25.54 -15.95
C LEU A 29 -10.60 -26.97 -15.95
N VAL A 30 -11.87 -27.19 -15.62
CA VAL A 30 -12.49 -28.53 -15.67
C VAL A 30 -12.48 -29.09 -17.08
N ASP A 31 -12.91 -28.30 -18.08
CA ASP A 31 -12.91 -28.76 -19.48
C ASP A 31 -11.50 -29.07 -20.00
N TRP A 32 -10.48 -28.31 -19.56
CA TRP A 32 -9.09 -28.57 -19.87
C TRP A 32 -8.60 -29.89 -19.27
N MET A 33 -8.92 -30.15 -18.00
CA MET A 33 -8.52 -31.38 -17.30
C MET A 33 -9.22 -32.62 -17.86
N ASP A 34 -10.47 -32.48 -18.30
CA ASP A 34 -11.24 -33.55 -18.96
C ASP A 34 -10.81 -33.77 -20.42
N GLY A 35 -9.90 -32.96 -20.96
CA GLY A 35 -9.44 -33.09 -22.35
C GLY A 35 -10.49 -32.71 -23.40
N LYS A 36 -11.49 -31.88 -23.06
CA LYS A 36 -12.57 -31.50 -23.97
C LYS A 36 -12.04 -30.61 -25.11
N THR A 37 -12.56 -30.84 -26.32
CA THR A 37 -12.16 -30.11 -27.54
C THR A 37 -12.57 -28.64 -27.56
N THR A 38 -13.45 -28.22 -26.64
CA THR A 38 -13.90 -26.83 -26.47
C THR A 38 -12.80 -25.89 -25.98
N VAL A 39 -11.69 -26.43 -25.46
CA VAL A 39 -10.59 -25.65 -24.90
C VAL A 39 -9.31 -25.86 -25.70
N ASN A 40 -8.60 -24.77 -25.98
CA ASN A 40 -7.30 -24.84 -26.62
C ASN A 40 -6.24 -25.35 -25.63
N MET A 41 -5.93 -26.64 -25.73
CA MET A 41 -4.98 -27.34 -24.86
C MET A 41 -3.58 -26.70 -24.84
N ARG A 42 -3.14 -26.15 -25.98
CA ARG A 42 -1.83 -25.49 -26.09
C ARG A 42 -1.81 -24.20 -25.28
N ILE A 43 -2.86 -23.38 -25.39
CA ILE A 43 -2.97 -22.13 -24.62
C ILE A 43 -2.99 -22.45 -23.13
N MET A 44 -3.82 -23.40 -22.68
CA MET A 44 -3.90 -23.77 -21.27
C MET A 44 -2.58 -24.30 -20.72
N SER A 45 -1.88 -25.12 -21.49
CA SER A 45 -0.55 -25.60 -21.11
C SER A 45 0.43 -24.42 -20.96
N VAL A 46 0.50 -23.52 -21.94
CA VAL A 46 1.39 -22.36 -21.88
C VAL A 46 1.04 -21.45 -20.71
N SER A 47 -0.25 -21.16 -20.47
CA SER A 47 -0.71 -20.38 -19.33
C SER A 47 -0.29 -21.01 -18.00
N SER A 48 -0.46 -22.32 -17.84
CA SER A 48 -0.08 -23.04 -16.61
C SER A 48 1.43 -22.95 -16.34
N TRP A 49 2.23 -23.05 -17.39
CA TRP A 49 3.68 -22.87 -17.32
C TRP A 49 4.07 -21.45 -16.91
N ILE A 50 3.50 -20.44 -17.56
CA ILE A 50 3.76 -19.03 -17.25
C ILE A 50 3.38 -18.73 -15.80
N THR A 51 2.19 -19.14 -15.36
CA THR A 51 1.75 -18.90 -13.98
C THR A 51 2.68 -19.57 -12.96
N SER A 52 3.11 -20.81 -13.21
CA SER A 52 4.05 -21.51 -12.33
C SER A 52 5.42 -20.83 -12.28
N LEU A 53 5.90 -20.32 -13.42
CA LEU A 53 7.14 -19.55 -13.51
C LEU A 53 7.05 -18.23 -12.74
N VAL A 54 5.93 -17.51 -12.85
CA VAL A 54 5.70 -16.27 -12.11
C VAL A 54 5.77 -16.52 -10.60
N VAL A 55 5.18 -17.62 -10.11
CA VAL A 55 5.26 -17.98 -8.67
C VAL A 55 6.69 -18.29 -8.25
N ALA A 56 7.46 -19.03 -9.07
CA ALA A 56 8.87 -19.28 -8.77
C ALA A 56 9.72 -17.99 -8.76
N LEU A 57 9.48 -17.11 -9.73
CA LEU A 57 10.14 -15.80 -9.81
C LEU A 57 9.77 -14.90 -8.62
N ALA A 58 8.54 -14.94 -8.13
CA ALA A 58 8.15 -14.22 -6.92
C ALA A 58 8.98 -14.65 -5.71
N GLY A 59 9.29 -15.94 -5.58
CA GLY A 59 10.20 -16.44 -4.55
C GLY A 59 11.63 -15.92 -4.70
N ILE A 60 12.16 -15.88 -5.94
CA ILE A 60 13.48 -15.30 -6.23
C ILE A 60 13.51 -13.80 -5.90
N CYS A 61 12.47 -13.05 -6.28
CA CYS A 61 12.33 -11.65 -5.92
C CYS A 61 12.32 -11.46 -4.39
N LEU A 62 11.62 -12.33 -3.66
CA LEU A 62 11.56 -12.24 -2.20
C LEU A 62 12.92 -12.52 -1.55
N ALA A 63 13.67 -13.51 -2.04
CA ALA A 63 15.04 -13.77 -1.60
C ALA A 63 16.00 -12.61 -1.95
N TYR A 64 15.81 -11.98 -3.12
CA TYR A 64 16.57 -10.81 -3.53
C TYR A 64 16.28 -9.59 -2.64
N VAL A 65 15.01 -9.35 -2.29
CA VAL A 65 14.63 -8.29 -1.34
C VAL A 65 15.26 -8.55 0.02
N TYR A 66 15.22 -9.79 0.51
CA TYR A 66 15.88 -10.15 1.78
C TYR A 66 17.39 -9.87 1.76
N SER A 67 18.08 -10.13 0.64
CA SER A 67 19.53 -9.93 0.54
C SER A 67 19.92 -8.46 0.37
N THR A 68 19.14 -7.67 -0.36
CA THR A 68 19.49 -6.29 -0.73
C THR A 68 18.87 -5.21 0.16
N MET A 69 17.69 -5.45 0.72
CA MET A 69 16.95 -4.46 1.49
C MET A 69 16.96 -4.81 2.98
N GLU A 70 18.02 -4.39 3.69
CA GLU A 70 18.18 -4.64 5.14
C GLU A 70 16.95 -4.24 5.96
N ILE A 71 16.29 -3.17 5.53
CA ILE A 71 15.10 -2.60 6.13
C ILE A 71 13.91 -3.57 6.19
N TYR A 72 13.74 -4.40 5.17
CA TYR A 72 12.63 -5.34 5.08
C TYR A 72 13.04 -6.75 5.48
N ARG A 73 14.30 -6.95 5.89
CA ARG A 73 14.87 -8.28 6.15
C ARG A 73 14.13 -8.95 7.30
N ASP A 74 13.46 -10.05 7.00
CA ASP A 74 12.78 -10.89 7.97
C ASP A 74 12.93 -12.36 7.62
N GLY A 75 13.19 -13.21 8.62
CA GLY A 75 13.44 -14.63 8.38
C GLY A 75 12.28 -15.35 7.68
N SER A 76 11.04 -14.88 7.86
CA SER A 76 9.88 -15.47 7.18
C SER A 76 9.90 -15.26 5.66
N GLN A 77 10.60 -14.24 5.16
CA GLN A 77 10.78 -14.01 3.72
C GLN A 77 11.57 -15.14 3.06
N LEU A 78 12.59 -15.68 3.73
CA LEU A 78 13.37 -16.80 3.19
C LEU A 78 12.53 -18.08 3.15
N VAL A 79 11.76 -18.34 4.20
CA VAL A 79 10.83 -19.48 4.25
C VAL A 79 9.84 -19.38 3.09
N MET A 80 9.24 -18.20 2.90
CA MET A 80 8.27 -17.98 1.83
C MET A 80 8.89 -17.96 0.43
N ALA A 81 10.13 -17.49 0.30
CA ALA A 81 10.89 -17.59 -0.93
C ALA A 81 11.10 -19.06 -1.30
N SER A 82 11.49 -19.91 -0.34
CA SER A 82 11.61 -21.36 -0.54
C SER A 82 10.28 -22.00 -0.90
N VAL A 83 9.18 -21.67 -0.21
CA VAL A 83 7.83 -22.17 -0.52
C VAL A 83 7.43 -21.79 -1.95
N ALA A 84 7.63 -20.54 -2.36
CA ALA A 84 7.28 -20.09 -3.71
C ALA A 84 8.16 -20.71 -4.80
N MET A 85 9.48 -20.82 -4.57
CA MET A 85 10.41 -21.44 -5.52
C MET A 85 10.16 -22.94 -5.69
N ILE A 86 10.08 -23.68 -4.57
CA ILE A 86 9.85 -25.14 -4.57
C ILE A 86 8.43 -25.42 -5.08
N GLY A 87 7.45 -24.64 -4.63
CA GLY A 87 6.06 -24.74 -5.07
C GLY A 87 5.90 -24.49 -6.56
N GLY A 88 6.49 -23.40 -7.08
CA GLY A 88 6.49 -23.08 -8.51
C GLY A 88 7.19 -24.14 -9.37
N ALA A 89 8.37 -24.61 -8.94
CA ALA A 89 9.07 -25.72 -9.60
C ALA A 89 8.26 -27.03 -9.56
N GLY A 90 7.59 -27.32 -8.45
CA GLY A 90 6.69 -28.45 -8.30
C GLY A 90 5.47 -28.36 -9.24
N CYS A 91 4.89 -27.17 -9.40
CA CYS A 91 3.81 -26.94 -10.36
C CYS A 91 4.27 -27.20 -11.80
N LEU A 92 5.43 -26.66 -12.19
CA LEU A 92 6.06 -26.93 -13.48
C LEU A 92 6.29 -28.43 -13.70
N PHE A 93 6.78 -29.13 -12.68
CA PHE A 93 6.97 -30.58 -12.73
C PHE A 93 5.64 -31.34 -12.93
N PHE A 94 4.56 -30.97 -12.24
CA PHE A 94 3.27 -31.65 -12.44
C PHE A 94 2.65 -31.34 -13.81
N PHE A 95 2.77 -30.10 -14.29
CA PHE A 95 2.25 -29.72 -15.61
C PHE A 95 3.04 -30.36 -16.76
N THR A 96 4.38 -30.45 -16.67
CA THR A 96 5.21 -31.19 -17.64
C THR A 96 4.85 -32.67 -17.70
N ARG A 97 4.53 -33.28 -16.55
CA ARG A 97 4.12 -34.68 -16.43
C ARG A 97 2.65 -34.93 -16.81
N LYS A 98 1.95 -33.93 -17.39
CA LYS A 98 0.54 -34.01 -17.77
C LYS A 98 -0.36 -34.44 -16.61
N LYS A 99 -0.06 -33.99 -15.39
CA LYS A 99 -0.88 -34.18 -14.17
C LYS A 99 -1.52 -32.83 -13.77
N PRO A 100 -2.46 -32.30 -14.55
CA PRO A 100 -2.98 -30.95 -14.36
C PRO A 100 -3.68 -30.75 -13.01
N TRP A 101 -4.38 -31.77 -12.50
CA TRP A 101 -5.03 -31.71 -11.19
C TRP A 101 -4.03 -31.47 -10.05
N ALA A 102 -2.97 -32.28 -9.98
CA ALA A 102 -1.94 -32.14 -8.96
C ALA A 102 -1.22 -30.78 -9.05
N GLY A 103 -0.93 -30.33 -10.29
CA GLY A 103 -0.33 -29.02 -10.53
C GLY A 103 -1.22 -27.87 -10.07
N LEU A 104 -2.52 -27.91 -10.38
CA LEU A 104 -3.47 -26.87 -9.97
C LEU A 104 -3.70 -26.84 -8.46
N VAL A 105 -3.85 -28.00 -7.81
CA VAL A 105 -4.00 -28.07 -6.35
C VAL A 105 -2.76 -27.51 -5.66
N LEU A 106 -1.57 -27.91 -6.10
CA LEU A 106 -0.32 -27.36 -5.55
C LEU A 106 -0.22 -25.85 -5.78
N LEU A 107 -0.54 -25.38 -6.99
CA LEU A 107 -0.51 -23.96 -7.33
C LEU A 107 -1.45 -23.16 -6.42
N PHE A 108 -2.68 -23.65 -6.23
CA PHE A 108 -3.66 -23.00 -5.36
C PHE A 108 -3.17 -22.92 -3.92
N VAL A 109 -2.63 -24.01 -3.37
CA VAL A 109 -2.08 -24.04 -2.00
C VAL A 109 -0.91 -23.07 -1.87
N VAL A 110 0.04 -23.07 -2.81
CA VAL A 110 1.22 -22.20 -2.76
C VAL A 110 0.82 -20.73 -2.83
N VAL A 111 -0.06 -20.37 -3.77
CA VAL A 111 -0.55 -18.99 -3.91
C VAL A 111 -1.34 -18.58 -2.67
N PHE A 112 -2.22 -19.44 -2.14
CA PHE A 112 -2.99 -19.15 -0.95
C PHE A 112 -2.10 -18.89 0.28
N VAL A 113 -1.11 -19.75 0.54
CA VAL A 113 -0.16 -19.56 1.64
C VAL A 113 0.66 -18.29 1.44
N PHE A 114 1.08 -18.00 0.21
CA PHE A 114 1.83 -16.79 -0.12
C PHE A 114 1.01 -15.51 0.10
N GLU A 115 -0.25 -15.49 -0.31
CA GLU A 115 -1.19 -14.39 -0.07
C GLU A 115 -1.48 -14.19 1.42
N VAL A 116 -1.77 -15.27 2.16
CA VAL A 116 -2.00 -15.19 3.62
C VAL A 116 -0.79 -14.61 4.34
N TRP A 117 0.42 -15.05 4.00
CA TRP A 117 1.65 -14.48 4.54
C TRP A 117 1.82 -13.01 4.13
N GLY A 118 1.56 -12.69 2.86
CA GLY A 118 1.64 -11.32 2.32
C GLY A 118 0.73 -10.36 3.06
N PHE A 119 -0.54 -10.70 3.27
CA PHE A 119 -1.52 -9.87 3.98
C PHE A 119 -1.28 -9.76 5.49
N THR A 120 -0.62 -10.74 6.10
CA THR A 120 -0.31 -10.70 7.53
C THR A 120 1.06 -10.11 7.78
N ARG A 121 2.11 -10.94 7.65
CA ARG A 121 3.48 -10.57 7.98
C ARG A 121 4.10 -9.63 6.95
N GLY A 122 3.78 -9.82 5.67
CA GLY A 122 4.28 -8.97 4.58
C GLY A 122 3.81 -7.52 4.74
N MET A 123 2.52 -7.31 5.01
CA MET A 123 1.96 -5.98 5.30
C MET A 123 2.55 -5.39 6.58
N GLU A 124 2.72 -6.16 7.65
CA GLU A 124 3.39 -5.66 8.86
C GLU A 124 4.80 -5.16 8.56
N LEU A 125 5.59 -5.90 7.77
CA LEU A 125 6.93 -5.49 7.33
C LEU A 125 6.91 -4.22 6.48
N ALA A 126 5.93 -4.06 5.60
CA ALA A 126 5.74 -2.85 4.82
C ALA A 126 5.34 -1.65 5.70
N GLU A 127 4.51 -1.88 6.72
CA GLU A 127 4.04 -0.84 7.65
C GLU A 127 5.09 -0.45 8.70
N LYS A 128 6.12 -1.26 8.98
CA LYS A 128 7.20 -0.96 9.97
C LYS A 128 7.82 0.43 9.80
N LYS A 129 7.88 0.94 8.57
CA LYS A 129 8.46 2.25 8.25
C LYS A 129 7.44 3.38 8.10
N ARG A 130 6.14 3.11 8.25
CA ARG A 130 5.16 4.19 8.22
C ARG A 130 5.31 5.03 9.47
N THR A 131 5.69 6.28 9.26
CA THR A 131 5.95 7.25 10.30
C THR A 131 4.68 7.96 10.73
N LEU A 132 3.64 7.94 9.90
CA LEU A 132 2.36 8.59 10.16
C LEU A 132 1.74 8.26 11.54
N PRO A 133 1.65 6.98 11.99
CA PRO A 133 1.08 6.69 13.30
C PRO A 133 1.91 7.27 14.46
N ALA A 134 3.24 7.16 14.38
CA ALA A 134 4.15 7.72 15.39
C ALA A 134 4.09 9.25 15.42
N PHE A 135 4.04 9.88 14.24
CA PHE A 135 3.87 11.32 14.10
C PHE A 135 2.57 11.78 14.76
N ALA A 136 1.46 11.15 14.41
CA ALA A 136 0.15 11.52 14.92
C ALA A 136 0.03 11.34 16.43
N GLN A 137 0.63 10.29 17.00
CA GLN A 137 0.71 10.11 18.46
C GLN A 137 1.50 11.23 19.15
N GLU A 138 2.65 11.62 18.59
CA GLU A 138 3.47 12.71 19.12
C GLU A 138 2.73 14.06 19.03
N VAL A 139 2.10 14.34 17.89
CA VAL A 139 1.26 15.52 17.70
C VAL A 139 0.10 15.54 18.70
N THR A 140 -0.57 14.41 18.91
CA THR A 140 -1.68 14.30 19.86
C THR A 140 -1.24 14.61 21.29
N LYS A 141 -0.07 14.12 21.72
CA LYS A 141 0.51 14.44 23.04
C LYS A 141 0.79 15.94 23.17
N ARG A 142 1.39 16.55 22.16
CA ARG A 142 1.77 17.98 22.16
C ARG A 142 0.57 18.92 22.09
N LEU A 143 -0.50 18.49 21.45
CA LEU A 143 -1.75 19.22 21.35
C LEU A 143 -2.73 18.86 22.47
N SER A 144 -2.29 18.17 23.52
CA SER A 144 -3.13 17.87 24.68
C SER A 144 -3.58 19.18 25.35
N GLY A 145 -4.90 19.36 25.53
CA GLY A 145 -5.48 20.59 26.07
C GLY A 145 -5.61 21.76 25.08
N VAL A 146 -5.18 21.60 23.82
CA VAL A 146 -5.44 22.58 22.75
C VAL A 146 -6.84 22.33 22.18
N GLU A 147 -7.65 23.38 22.13
CA GLU A 147 -8.96 23.35 21.47
C GLU A 147 -8.80 23.09 19.97
N ASP A 148 -9.66 22.22 19.43
CA ASP A 148 -9.60 21.82 18.02
C ASP A 148 -9.81 23.01 17.05
N SER A 149 -10.46 24.09 17.50
CA SER A 149 -10.59 25.38 16.78
C SER A 149 -9.27 26.12 16.53
N LYS A 150 -8.19 25.70 17.21
CA LYS A 150 -6.83 26.26 17.05
C LYS A 150 -5.90 25.35 16.26
N ILE A 151 -6.41 24.23 15.75
CA ILE A 151 -5.64 23.24 15.00
C ILE A 151 -6.11 23.28 13.56
N PHE A 152 -5.18 23.37 12.63
CA PHE A 152 -5.45 23.51 11.20
C PHE A 152 -4.65 22.47 10.41
N LEU A 153 -5.26 21.93 9.35
CA LEU A 153 -4.60 21.04 8.39
C LEU A 153 -4.37 21.77 7.07
N TYR A 154 -3.18 21.64 6.49
CA TYR A 154 -2.96 22.09 5.12
C TYR A 154 -3.48 21.05 4.10
N GLN A 155 -4.19 21.50 3.06
CA GLN A 155 -4.73 20.67 1.96
C GLN A 155 -5.50 19.41 2.43
N GLN A 156 -6.43 19.61 3.36
CA GLN A 156 -7.31 18.59 3.98
C GLN A 156 -6.65 17.47 4.79
N GLY A 157 -5.33 17.28 4.72
CA GLY A 157 -4.64 16.17 5.38
C GLY A 157 -5.14 14.79 4.91
N THR A 158 -4.34 13.75 5.10
CA THR A 158 -4.77 12.40 4.69
C THR A 158 -5.83 11.87 5.66
N ALA A 159 -6.83 11.13 5.17
CA ALA A 159 -7.83 10.45 6.03
C ALA A 159 -7.19 9.61 7.15
N SER A 160 -6.04 8.99 6.86
CA SER A 160 -5.24 8.26 7.84
C SER A 160 -4.68 9.16 8.96
N LEU A 161 -4.23 10.38 8.64
CA LEU A 161 -3.74 11.34 9.63
C LEU A 161 -4.86 11.74 10.59
N LEU A 162 -6.02 12.11 10.05
CA LEU A 162 -7.22 12.44 10.84
C LEU A 162 -7.63 11.29 11.77
N PHE A 163 -7.61 10.06 11.26
CA PHE A 163 -7.88 8.86 12.05
C PHE A 163 -6.90 8.70 13.21
N TYR A 164 -5.59 8.84 12.98
CA TYR A 164 -4.58 8.68 14.03
C TYR A 164 -4.52 9.85 15.03
N LEU A 165 -4.91 11.06 14.62
CA LEU A 165 -5.02 12.22 15.53
C LEU A 165 -6.15 12.05 16.55
N ASN A 166 -7.14 11.20 16.25
CA ASN A 166 -8.22 10.80 17.16
C ASN A 166 -8.89 12.00 17.86
N ARG A 167 -9.22 13.04 17.09
CA ARG A 167 -9.93 14.23 17.58
C ARG A 167 -11.44 14.06 17.44
N ARG A 168 -12.19 14.66 18.36
CA ARG A 168 -13.65 14.51 18.44
C ARG A 168 -14.39 15.44 17.48
N SER A 169 -13.77 16.55 17.10
CA SER A 169 -14.34 17.54 16.20
C SER A 169 -13.59 17.61 14.88
N THR A 170 -14.24 18.17 13.87
CA THR A 170 -13.64 18.41 12.56
C THR A 170 -12.54 19.45 12.68
N ILE A 171 -11.31 19.06 12.37
CA ILE A 171 -10.18 19.98 12.25
C ILE A 171 -10.38 20.78 10.97
N GLU A 172 -10.26 22.10 11.05
CA GLU A 172 -10.42 22.99 9.89
C GLU A 172 -9.25 22.82 8.92
N SER A 173 -9.55 22.75 7.63
CA SER A 173 -8.55 22.64 6.56
C SER A 173 -8.33 23.98 5.88
N VAL A 174 -7.06 24.24 5.56
CA VAL A 174 -6.58 25.45 4.89
C VAL A 174 -5.91 25.00 3.60
N ASP A 175 -6.44 25.41 2.46
CA ASP A 175 -6.04 24.83 1.17
C ASP A 175 -5.04 25.72 0.41
N THR A 176 -5.06 27.04 0.66
CA THR A 176 -4.23 28.03 -0.05
C THR A 176 -3.27 28.76 0.87
N ILE A 177 -2.23 29.39 0.29
CA ILE A 177 -1.28 30.22 1.04
C ILE A 177 -2.01 31.44 1.60
N GLU A 178 -2.92 32.02 0.82
CA GLU A 178 -3.74 33.17 1.22
C GLU A 178 -4.61 32.84 2.44
N ASP A 179 -5.11 31.61 2.54
CA ASP A 179 -5.89 31.17 3.70
C ASP A 179 -4.99 30.99 4.93
N ILE A 180 -3.73 30.55 4.77
CA ILE A 180 -2.74 30.55 5.87
C ILE A 180 -2.48 31.98 6.34
N GLU A 181 -2.32 32.94 5.43
CA GLU A 181 -2.08 34.34 5.79
C GLU A 181 -3.27 34.95 6.53
N ARG A 182 -4.49 34.72 6.03
CA ARG A 182 -5.71 35.13 6.72
C ARG A 182 -5.81 34.49 8.10
N LEU A 183 -5.42 33.23 8.24
CA LEU A 183 -5.44 32.52 9.50
C LEU A 183 -4.48 33.14 10.52
N VAL A 184 -3.23 33.40 10.13
CA VAL A 184 -2.22 34.04 10.97
C VAL A 184 -2.65 35.46 11.35
N HIS A 185 -3.31 36.19 10.46
CA HIS A 185 -3.83 37.53 10.77
C HIS A 185 -5.07 37.53 11.67
N LYS A 186 -5.93 36.50 11.57
CA LYS A 186 -7.19 36.40 12.32
C LYS A 186 -7.01 35.79 13.71
N SER A 187 -6.03 34.90 13.86
CA SER A 187 -5.81 34.12 15.09
C SER A 187 -4.42 34.39 15.65
N THR A 188 -4.37 34.87 16.90
CA THR A 188 -3.13 35.23 17.62
C THR A 188 -2.32 34.04 18.14
N ASP A 189 -2.87 32.81 18.05
CA ASP A 189 -2.19 31.59 18.47
C ASP A 189 -2.86 30.37 17.82
N GLY A 190 -2.08 29.53 17.13
CA GLY A 190 -2.60 28.33 16.48
C GLY A 190 -1.53 27.36 16.00
N TYR A 191 -1.98 26.17 15.62
CA TYR A 191 -1.14 25.05 15.19
C TYR A 191 -1.51 24.63 13.77
N LEU A 192 -0.51 24.48 12.91
CA LEU A 192 -0.66 24.00 11.54
C LEU A 192 0.04 22.65 11.39
N ILE A 193 -0.69 21.65 10.91
CA ILE A 193 -0.13 20.35 10.53
C ILE A 193 -0.05 20.29 9.00
N ILE A 194 1.12 19.96 8.47
CA ILE A 194 1.39 19.96 7.04
C ILE A 194 2.20 18.73 6.61
N ASP A 195 1.87 18.17 5.43
CA ASP A 195 2.78 17.29 4.69
C ASP A 195 3.75 18.17 3.87
N LEU A 196 5.02 18.16 4.25
CA LEU A 196 6.09 18.89 3.57
C LEU A 196 6.31 18.40 2.14
N ASN A 197 5.78 17.22 1.74
CA ASN A 197 5.79 16.80 0.33
C ASN A 197 4.83 17.61 -0.54
N GLU A 198 3.81 18.22 0.05
CA GLU A 198 2.88 19.15 -0.60
C GLU A 198 3.45 20.58 -0.59
N ALA A 199 4.35 20.88 0.34
CA ALA A 199 5.06 22.16 0.44
C ALA A 199 6.20 22.34 -0.59
N ARG A 200 5.92 22.11 -1.88
CA ARG A 200 6.92 22.19 -2.96
C ARG A 200 7.15 23.60 -3.50
N THR A 201 6.28 24.56 -3.19
CA THR A 201 6.42 25.92 -3.68
C THR A 201 7.42 26.71 -2.82
N PRO A 202 8.32 27.52 -3.44
CA PRO A 202 9.26 28.37 -2.71
C PRO A 202 8.58 29.35 -1.75
N GLU A 203 7.40 29.84 -2.13
CA GLU A 203 6.59 30.80 -1.37
C GLU A 203 6.05 30.18 -0.06
N LEU A 204 5.50 28.97 -0.15
CA LEU A 204 5.02 28.25 1.03
C LEU A 204 6.18 27.92 1.97
N ASN A 205 7.32 27.46 1.45
CA ASN A 205 8.51 27.22 2.28
C ASN A 205 8.95 28.47 3.04
N ARG A 206 9.01 29.63 2.39
CA ARG A 206 9.35 30.91 3.04
C ARG A 206 8.42 31.24 4.20
N ARG A 207 7.12 30.95 4.06
CA ARG A 207 6.12 31.15 5.11
C ARG A 207 6.24 30.14 6.24
N LEU A 208 6.49 28.86 5.94
CA LEU A 208 6.72 27.83 6.96
C LEU A 208 7.94 28.17 7.84
N TYR A 209 9.00 28.77 7.27
CA TYR A 209 10.17 29.24 8.03
C TYR A 209 9.87 30.37 9.03
N GLN A 210 8.76 31.10 8.84
CA GLN A 210 8.33 32.14 9.79
C GLN A 210 7.58 31.55 10.99
N MET A 211 7.08 30.31 10.87
CA MET A 211 6.40 29.61 11.95
C MET A 211 7.40 28.88 12.84
N ARG A 212 7.08 28.74 14.13
CA ARG A 212 7.90 27.98 15.06
C ARG A 212 7.63 26.49 14.85
N THR A 213 8.64 25.77 14.38
CA THR A 213 8.60 24.31 14.30
C THR A 213 8.52 23.68 15.70
N ILE A 214 7.46 22.92 15.95
CA ILE A 214 7.27 22.18 17.19
C ILE A 214 7.76 20.74 17.06
N CYS A 215 7.40 20.08 15.95
CA CYS A 215 7.79 18.71 15.66
C CYS A 215 7.95 18.55 14.14
N ILE A 216 9.01 17.87 13.72
CA ILE A 216 9.18 17.39 12.35
C ILE A 216 9.52 15.92 12.44
N GLN A 217 8.81 15.10 11.67
CA GLN A 217 9.22 13.73 11.44
C GLN A 217 9.86 13.63 10.06
N ASN A 218 11.18 13.50 10.05
CA ASN A 218 11.98 13.41 8.84
C ASN A 218 12.37 11.95 8.63
N THR A 219 11.85 11.33 7.57
CA THR A 219 12.37 10.04 7.11
C THR A 219 13.53 10.31 6.15
N ASP A 220 14.58 9.48 6.21
CA ASP A 220 15.83 9.64 5.46
C ASP A 220 15.61 10.13 4.01
N ALA A 221 16.28 11.24 3.66
CA ALA A 221 16.02 12.04 2.46
C ALA A 221 16.28 11.32 1.12
N ARG A 222 16.81 10.09 1.15
CA ARG A 222 17.16 9.30 -0.03
C ARG A 222 15.99 8.54 -0.66
N GLU A 223 14.85 8.37 0.04
CA GLU A 223 13.77 7.47 -0.40
C GLU A 223 12.41 8.13 -0.69
N GLY A 224 12.29 9.46 -0.74
CA GLY A 224 11.04 10.13 -1.14
C GLY A 224 9.83 9.76 -0.26
N LYS A 225 9.98 9.81 1.06
CA LYS A 225 8.96 9.39 2.03
C LYS A 225 8.29 10.55 2.76
N GLU A 226 7.09 10.27 3.27
CA GLU A 226 6.22 11.11 4.11
C GLU A 226 7.01 12.02 5.08
N ARG A 227 6.78 13.33 4.99
CA ARG A 227 7.44 14.34 5.83
C ARG A 227 6.38 15.22 6.47
N PHE A 228 5.99 14.91 7.69
CA PHE A 228 5.02 15.73 8.39
C PHE A 228 5.67 16.72 9.34
N ALA A 229 5.09 17.90 9.45
CA ALA A 229 5.49 18.93 10.40
C ALA A 229 4.28 19.44 11.18
N LEU A 230 4.51 19.69 12.48
CA LEU A 230 3.64 20.47 13.35
C LEU A 230 4.32 21.82 13.57
N LEU A 231 3.66 22.88 13.11
CA LEU A 231 4.12 24.25 13.21
C LEU A 231 3.21 25.03 14.14
N LYS A 232 3.77 26.02 14.83
CA LYS A 232 3.05 26.95 15.68
C LYS A 232 3.21 28.37 15.13
N PHE A 233 2.13 29.12 15.06
CA PHE A 233 2.13 30.53 14.69
C PHE A 233 1.55 31.40 15.81
N HIS A 234 1.98 32.66 15.83
CA HIS A 234 1.64 33.71 16.79
C HIS A 234 1.24 34.97 16.03
#